data_AF-A0A522FC93-F1
#
_entry.id   AF-A0A522FC93-F1
#
_cell.length_a   1.000
_cell.length_b   1.000
_cell.length_c   1.000
_cell.angle_alpha   90.00
_cell.angle_beta   90.00
_cell.angle_gamma   90.00
#
_symmetry.space_group_name_H-M   'P 1'
#
loop_
_entity.id
_entity.type
_entity.pdbx_description
1 polymer ?
#
loop_
_entity_poly.entity_id
_entity_poly.type
_entity_poly.pdbx_seq_one_letter_code
_entity_poly.pdbx_strand_id
1 'polypeptide(L)'
;MDVKQFIKILSQSLNTDDLFANDELLDLITHRGNYGRTVGQEIAWKYDEQTLSNFFAEVVCYELETLPEVLECVDDSGRSIGHYIAEFKGFAACKAFFELILQHAPNSLIRVLEALMMDGWSIVHLVARFQDSNTMNYLLDLIHQEAPHLLPKLLKLQVELGWNLGILVARYQKPQSVIHFLEKVLAVAPDSLRYTLKDGRHIGHLLLEFQNEKVARFYFEKVLPKLPVEVQIELVTAASNTGWNMGLMLAHQYSGKLLIHYFDLIVKLGLVTKLIKETTIDKRHLGHYIAQYKTFDELKLFVELIQQHCPHLLSELLTSTMTNGCHMGHTITFHQNLPALKFYLNTLIACDKSQVAKVVTAKVNNQVNMAHYIAEKMNQEALQYFFKFIIDNCPEVLSEVLQQTNATNDNVIDLIMQYQPQSIGAIAFQLIKANKPLGAPVYKQLKTHRMAVLDYISGLPATEQLQLIDQIKDTKTPLGMYFNLKTDLIHKHFGSNNELLTKLKEMKRVATIQNIPSPFGTNKLVNLEDWKDSSCHFERI
;
A
#
# COMPACT_ATOMS: atom_id res chain seq x y z
N MET A 1 -12.14 -49.66 32.75
CA MET A 1 -13.54 -49.96 32.35
C MET A 1 -13.83 -49.17 31.09
N ASP A 2 -14.43 -49.78 30.07
CA ASP A 2 -14.85 -49.02 28.86
C ASP A 2 -15.97 -48.03 29.24
N VAL A 3 -16.01 -46.86 28.61
CA VAL A 3 -16.95 -45.78 28.93
C VAL A 3 -18.40 -46.19 28.64
N LYS A 4 -18.65 -47.02 27.63
CA LYS A 4 -20.01 -47.55 27.39
C LYS A 4 -20.45 -48.49 28.51
N GLN A 5 -19.52 -49.30 29.02
CA GLN A 5 -19.77 -50.15 30.18
C GLN A 5 -19.99 -49.31 31.44
N PHE A 6 -19.25 -48.21 31.60
CA PHE A 6 -19.44 -47.25 32.68
C PHE A 6 -20.82 -46.60 32.64
N ILE A 7 -21.23 -46.03 31.50
CA ILE A 7 -22.57 -45.43 31.34
C ILE A 7 -23.65 -46.48 31.60
N LYS A 8 -23.46 -47.72 31.14
CA LYS A 8 -24.39 -48.81 31.46
C LYS A 8 -24.48 -49.08 32.96
N ILE A 9 -23.37 -49.05 33.69
CA ILE A 9 -23.35 -49.21 35.15
C ILE A 9 -24.02 -48.02 35.84
N LEU A 10 -23.80 -46.79 35.37
CA LEU A 10 -24.51 -45.59 35.84
C LEU A 10 -26.02 -45.71 35.65
N SER A 11 -26.48 -46.06 34.45
CA SER A 11 -27.91 -46.23 34.17
C SER A 11 -28.52 -47.41 34.95
N GLN A 12 -27.75 -48.47 35.19
CA GLN A 12 -28.23 -49.60 35.99
C GLN A 12 -28.37 -49.23 37.47
N SER A 13 -27.41 -48.47 38.00
CA SER A 13 -27.46 -47.98 39.38
C SER A 13 -28.62 -47.00 39.61
N LEU A 14 -29.03 -46.20 38.60
CA LEU A 14 -30.21 -45.32 38.72
C LEU A 14 -31.53 -46.08 38.90
N ASN A 15 -31.61 -47.30 38.38
CA ASN A 15 -32.84 -48.10 38.39
C ASN A 15 -32.95 -49.00 39.62
N THR A 16 -31.96 -48.95 40.51
CA THR A 16 -31.87 -49.80 41.69
C THR A 16 -31.43 -48.92 42.85
N ASP A 17 -32.33 -48.63 43.79
CA ASP A 17 -32.12 -47.73 44.94
C ASP A 17 -30.93 -48.09 45.89
N ASP A 18 -30.12 -49.10 45.54
CA ASP A 18 -29.17 -49.78 46.45
C ASP A 18 -27.69 -49.79 45.98
N LEU A 19 -27.35 -49.23 44.82
CA LEU A 19 -26.04 -49.54 44.19
C LEU A 19 -24.87 -48.59 44.51
N PHE A 20 -25.11 -47.30 44.79
CA PHE A 20 -24.07 -46.35 45.23
C PHE A 20 -24.65 -45.28 46.16
N ALA A 21 -23.89 -44.88 47.19
CA ALA A 21 -24.19 -43.63 47.90
C ALA A 21 -23.82 -42.42 47.02
N ASN A 22 -24.52 -41.28 47.18
CA ASN A 22 -24.29 -40.07 46.35
C ASN A 22 -22.81 -39.63 46.31
N ASP A 23 -22.11 -39.73 47.46
CA ASP A 23 -20.69 -39.40 47.57
C ASP A 23 -19.80 -40.33 46.71
N GLU A 24 -20.10 -41.63 46.68
CA GLU A 24 -19.33 -42.61 45.89
C GLU A 24 -19.49 -42.39 44.40
N LEU A 25 -20.68 -41.96 43.98
CA LEU A 25 -20.94 -41.63 42.59
C LEU A 25 -20.25 -40.32 42.19
N LEU A 26 -20.28 -39.29 43.04
CA LEU A 26 -19.56 -38.05 42.78
C LEU A 26 -18.07 -38.33 42.65
N ASP A 27 -17.50 -39.11 43.56
CA ASP A 27 -16.11 -39.57 43.50
C ASP A 27 -15.82 -40.30 42.19
N LEU A 28 -16.77 -41.10 41.70
CA LEU A 28 -16.64 -41.85 40.45
C LEU A 28 -16.74 -40.97 39.19
N ILE A 29 -17.65 -39.99 39.16
CA ILE A 29 -17.84 -39.06 38.03
C ILE A 29 -16.67 -38.07 37.96
N THR A 30 -16.19 -37.62 39.12
CA THR A 30 -15.03 -36.71 39.24
C THR A 30 -13.70 -37.45 39.31
N HIS A 31 -13.73 -38.79 39.32
CA HIS A 31 -12.53 -39.62 39.34
C HIS A 31 -11.63 -39.26 38.17
N ARG A 32 -10.36 -38.95 38.49
CA ARG A 32 -9.38 -38.51 37.50
C ARG A 32 -8.56 -39.69 37.01
N GLY A 33 -8.63 -39.96 35.72
CA GLY A 33 -7.78 -40.93 35.05
C GLY A 33 -6.38 -40.38 34.75
N ASN A 34 -5.69 -41.03 33.81
CA ASN A 34 -4.44 -40.51 33.29
C ASN A 34 -4.66 -39.11 32.66
N TYR A 35 -3.73 -38.18 32.88
CA TYR A 35 -3.84 -36.76 32.50
C TYR A 35 -4.87 -35.93 33.28
N GLY A 36 -5.33 -36.45 34.43
CA GLY A 36 -6.19 -35.70 35.34
C GLY A 36 -7.65 -35.60 34.89
N ARG A 37 -8.04 -36.33 33.84
CA ARG A 37 -9.37 -36.19 33.22
C ARG A 37 -10.45 -36.96 33.93
N THR A 38 -11.61 -36.34 34.07
CA THR A 38 -12.83 -36.98 34.55
C THR A 38 -13.50 -37.80 33.46
N VAL A 39 -14.46 -38.64 33.85
CA VAL A 39 -15.21 -39.45 32.87
C VAL A 39 -16.00 -38.56 31.91
N GLY A 40 -16.63 -37.49 32.42
CA GLY A 40 -17.35 -36.53 31.59
C GLY A 40 -16.45 -35.85 30.54
N GLN A 41 -15.21 -35.51 30.90
CA GLN A 41 -14.24 -34.92 29.97
C GLN A 41 -13.79 -35.92 28.90
N GLU A 42 -13.55 -37.19 29.26
CA GLU A 42 -13.23 -38.24 28.30
C GLU A 42 -14.38 -38.51 27.33
N ILE A 43 -15.63 -38.49 27.81
CA ILE A 43 -16.84 -38.57 26.98
C ILE A 43 -16.90 -37.40 26.00
N ALA A 44 -16.78 -36.17 26.51
CA ALA A 44 -16.81 -34.95 25.69
C ALA A 44 -15.69 -34.91 24.63
N TRP A 45 -14.53 -35.50 24.91
CA TRP A 45 -13.43 -35.57 23.95
C TRP A 45 -13.63 -36.65 22.89
N LYS A 46 -13.89 -37.90 23.28
CA LYS A 46 -13.76 -39.07 22.39
C LYS A 46 -15.07 -39.60 21.82
N TYR A 47 -16.19 -39.41 22.52
CA TYR A 47 -17.43 -40.10 22.21
C TYR A 47 -18.40 -39.20 21.44
N ASP A 48 -19.45 -39.79 20.87
CA ASP A 48 -20.47 -39.06 20.12
C ASP A 48 -21.37 -38.19 21.02
N GLU A 49 -22.15 -37.30 20.39
CA GLU A 49 -23.05 -36.38 21.10
C GLU A 49 -24.18 -37.09 21.84
N GLN A 50 -24.61 -38.27 21.36
CA GLN A 50 -25.64 -39.05 22.05
C GLN A 50 -25.12 -39.60 23.37
N THR A 51 -23.87 -40.10 23.38
CA THR A 51 -23.21 -40.60 24.58
C THR A 51 -23.03 -39.48 25.61
N LEU A 52 -22.65 -38.28 25.15
CA LEU A 52 -22.56 -37.09 26.01
C LEU A 52 -23.92 -36.66 26.56
N SER A 53 -24.98 -36.68 25.74
CA SER A 53 -26.34 -36.37 26.15
C SER A 53 -26.85 -37.34 27.22
N ASN A 54 -26.63 -38.65 27.00
CA ASN A 54 -26.96 -39.67 27.97
C ASN A 54 -26.21 -39.44 29.29
N PHE A 55 -24.91 -39.15 29.23
CA PHE A 55 -24.14 -38.81 30.43
C PHE A 55 -24.75 -37.64 31.19
N PHE A 56 -25.11 -36.55 30.51
CA PHE A 56 -25.74 -35.41 31.18
C PHE A 56 -27.11 -35.73 31.80
N ALA A 57 -27.94 -36.52 31.12
CA ALA A 57 -29.22 -36.96 31.69
C ALA A 57 -29.02 -37.76 32.98
N GLU A 58 -28.00 -38.63 33.01
CA GLU A 58 -27.65 -39.42 34.18
C GLU A 58 -27.14 -38.52 35.32
N VAL A 59 -26.22 -37.59 35.05
CA VAL A 59 -25.70 -36.65 36.07
C VAL A 59 -26.82 -35.82 36.68
N VAL A 60 -27.79 -35.35 35.87
CA VAL A 60 -28.91 -34.54 36.37
C VAL A 60 -29.85 -35.36 37.27
N CYS A 61 -30.03 -36.66 37.01
CA CYS A 61 -30.86 -37.54 37.84
C CYS A 61 -30.29 -37.77 39.25
N TYR A 62 -28.98 -37.62 39.44
CA TYR A 62 -28.25 -38.00 40.66
C TYR A 62 -28.00 -36.87 41.67
N GLU A 63 -28.83 -35.81 41.63
CA GLU A 63 -28.80 -34.61 42.48
C GLU A 63 -28.08 -33.40 41.90
N LEU A 64 -28.84 -32.30 41.78
CA LEU A 64 -28.44 -31.01 41.24
C LEU A 64 -27.30 -30.34 42.03
N GLU A 65 -27.13 -30.70 43.30
CA GLU A 65 -26.17 -30.05 44.20
C GLU A 65 -24.72 -30.29 43.81
N THR A 66 -24.43 -31.42 43.15
CA THR A 66 -23.07 -31.82 42.74
C THR A 66 -22.69 -31.40 41.32
N LEU A 67 -23.66 -30.91 40.55
CA LEU A 67 -23.46 -30.51 39.17
C LEU A 67 -22.43 -29.38 39.02
N PRO A 68 -22.40 -28.32 39.85
CA PRO A 68 -21.34 -27.32 39.82
C PRO A 68 -19.93 -27.93 39.87
N GLU A 69 -19.68 -28.89 40.76
CA GLU A 69 -18.39 -29.56 40.91
C GLU A 69 -17.99 -30.31 39.63
N VAL A 70 -18.95 -31.00 38.99
CA VAL A 70 -18.71 -31.71 37.73
C VAL A 70 -18.39 -30.74 36.59
N LEU A 71 -19.10 -29.61 36.52
CA LEU A 71 -18.93 -28.59 35.47
C LEU A 71 -17.61 -27.81 35.61
N GLU A 72 -17.20 -27.54 36.86
CA GLU A 72 -16.04 -26.72 37.21
C GLU A 72 -14.76 -27.56 37.36
N CYS A 73 -14.84 -28.89 37.42
CA CYS A 73 -13.67 -29.76 37.48
C CYS A 73 -12.81 -29.63 36.21
N VAL A 74 -11.50 -29.43 36.41
CA VAL A 74 -10.50 -29.27 35.35
C VAL A 74 -9.44 -30.37 35.40
N ASP A 75 -8.95 -30.78 34.22
CA ASP A 75 -7.84 -31.72 34.08
C ASP A 75 -6.46 -31.07 34.33
N ASP A 76 -5.38 -31.83 34.12
CA ASP A 76 -4.00 -31.36 34.35
C ASP A 76 -3.59 -30.18 33.45
N SER A 77 -4.35 -29.89 32.39
CA SER A 77 -4.14 -28.75 31.48
C SER A 77 -5.08 -27.58 31.76
N GLY A 78 -5.90 -27.67 32.82
CA GLY A 78 -6.91 -26.68 33.15
C GLY A 78 -8.19 -26.79 32.30
N ARG A 79 -8.38 -27.86 31.53
CA ARG A 79 -9.58 -28.02 30.69
C ARG A 79 -10.73 -28.61 31.49
N SER A 80 -11.87 -27.92 31.49
CA SER A 80 -13.15 -28.47 31.98
C SER A 80 -13.90 -29.23 30.88
N ILE A 81 -15.00 -29.92 31.23
CA ILE A 81 -15.87 -30.58 30.25
C ILE A 81 -16.38 -29.60 29.17
N GLY A 82 -16.67 -28.36 29.55
CA GLY A 82 -17.11 -27.31 28.63
C GLY A 82 -16.06 -26.92 27.60
N HIS A 83 -14.76 -27.01 27.92
CA HIS A 83 -13.69 -26.76 26.96
C HIS A 83 -13.66 -27.85 25.87
N TYR A 84 -13.81 -29.11 26.25
CA TYR A 84 -13.88 -30.22 25.30
C TYR A 84 -15.12 -30.13 24.40
N ILE A 85 -16.26 -29.75 24.95
CA ILE A 85 -17.50 -29.54 24.19
C ILE A 85 -17.31 -28.41 23.18
N ALA A 86 -16.79 -27.26 23.61
CA ALA A 86 -16.57 -26.10 22.74
C ALA A 86 -15.54 -26.34 21.64
N GLU A 87 -14.57 -27.24 21.82
CA GLU A 87 -13.57 -27.55 20.80
C GLU A 87 -14.01 -28.67 19.85
N PHE A 88 -14.66 -29.73 20.36
CA PHE A 88 -14.84 -30.99 19.61
C PHE A 88 -16.28 -31.36 19.29
N LYS A 89 -17.27 -30.67 19.86
CA LYS A 89 -18.69 -31.02 19.68
C LYS A 89 -19.43 -29.96 18.90
N GLY A 90 -20.51 -30.36 18.22
CA GLY A 90 -21.30 -29.47 17.37
C GLY A 90 -22.27 -28.60 18.15
N PHE A 91 -23.07 -27.85 17.39
CA PHE A 91 -24.06 -26.92 17.91
C PHE A 91 -25.03 -27.54 18.92
N ALA A 92 -25.57 -28.73 18.63
CA ALA A 92 -26.56 -29.39 19.48
C ALA A 92 -26.01 -29.70 20.88
N ALA A 93 -24.80 -30.25 20.95
CA ALA A 93 -24.12 -30.53 22.22
C ALA A 93 -23.74 -29.26 22.97
N CYS A 94 -23.21 -28.24 22.29
CA CYS A 94 -22.90 -26.95 22.92
C CYS A 94 -24.15 -26.31 23.52
N LYS A 95 -25.25 -26.30 22.75
CA LYS A 95 -26.53 -25.76 23.20
C LYS A 95 -27.07 -26.53 24.41
N ALA A 96 -27.12 -27.86 24.34
CA ALA A 96 -27.59 -28.70 25.43
C ALA A 96 -26.76 -28.52 26.71
N PHE A 97 -25.44 -28.35 26.57
CA PHE A 97 -24.56 -28.06 27.70
C PHE A 97 -24.92 -26.75 28.41
N PHE A 98 -25.11 -25.66 27.67
CA PHE A 98 -25.48 -24.39 28.28
C PHE A 98 -26.92 -24.37 28.81
N GLU A 99 -27.86 -25.05 28.14
CA GLU A 99 -29.23 -25.21 28.65
C GLU A 99 -29.25 -26.00 29.97
N LEU A 100 -28.44 -27.05 30.07
CA LEU A 100 -28.26 -27.80 31.32
C LEU A 100 -27.73 -26.90 32.44
N ILE A 101 -26.73 -26.06 32.16
CA ILE A 101 -26.22 -25.11 33.15
C ILE A 101 -27.33 -24.15 33.59
N LEU A 102 -28.06 -23.54 32.65
CA LEU A 102 -29.13 -22.59 32.99
C LEU A 102 -30.25 -23.23 33.82
N GLN A 103 -30.61 -24.48 33.51
CA GLN A 103 -31.72 -25.16 34.17
C GLN A 103 -31.35 -25.66 35.56
N HIS A 104 -30.12 -26.12 35.75
CA HIS A 104 -29.73 -26.93 36.90
C HIS A 104 -28.63 -26.30 37.76
N ALA A 105 -27.78 -25.45 37.19
CA ALA A 105 -26.69 -24.78 37.90
C ALA A 105 -26.43 -23.35 37.36
N PRO A 106 -27.43 -22.45 37.35
CA PRO A 106 -27.29 -21.15 36.68
C PRO A 106 -26.16 -20.29 37.26
N ASN A 107 -25.87 -20.45 38.55
CA ASN A 107 -24.75 -19.75 39.22
C ASN A 107 -23.37 -20.20 38.70
N SER A 108 -23.27 -21.38 38.08
CA SER A 108 -22.03 -21.88 37.47
C SER A 108 -21.79 -21.32 36.07
N LEU A 109 -22.79 -20.71 35.41
CA LEU A 109 -22.61 -20.16 34.06
C LEU A 109 -21.43 -19.19 33.98
N ILE A 110 -21.36 -18.25 34.93
CA ILE A 110 -20.29 -17.26 35.00
C ILE A 110 -18.93 -17.95 35.18
N ARG A 111 -18.85 -18.91 36.11
CA ARG A 111 -17.60 -19.63 36.41
C ARG A 111 -17.13 -20.46 35.23
N VAL A 112 -18.05 -21.15 34.56
CA VAL A 112 -17.79 -21.95 33.36
C VAL A 112 -17.28 -21.08 32.21
N LEU A 113 -17.87 -19.91 31.97
CA LEU A 113 -17.44 -19.00 30.91
C LEU A 113 -16.08 -18.34 31.19
N GLU A 114 -15.77 -18.10 32.47
CA GLU A 114 -14.50 -17.51 32.92
C GLU A 114 -13.39 -18.52 33.15
N ALA A 115 -13.71 -19.81 33.20
CA ALA A 115 -12.73 -20.87 33.40
C ALA A 115 -11.66 -20.80 32.29
N LEU A 116 -10.40 -20.83 32.72
CA LEU A 116 -9.24 -20.74 31.85
C LEU A 116 -8.43 -22.04 31.90
N MET A 117 -8.01 -22.49 30.73
CA MET A 117 -6.93 -23.45 30.55
C MET A 117 -5.58 -22.85 30.99
N MET A 118 -4.56 -23.70 31.17
CA MET A 118 -3.22 -23.26 31.55
C MET A 118 -2.57 -22.26 30.58
N ASP A 119 -2.94 -22.31 29.30
CA ASP A 119 -2.49 -21.38 28.24
C ASP A 119 -3.39 -20.13 28.12
N GLY A 120 -4.34 -19.96 29.04
CA GLY A 120 -5.27 -18.85 29.13
C GLY A 120 -6.52 -18.99 28.27
N TRP A 121 -6.67 -20.05 27.47
CA TRP A 121 -7.87 -20.23 26.63
C TRP A 121 -9.09 -20.53 27.49
N SER A 122 -10.22 -19.92 27.10
CA SER A 122 -11.52 -20.19 27.72
C SER A 122 -12.49 -20.77 26.70
N ILE A 123 -13.63 -21.24 27.18
CA ILE A 123 -14.72 -21.76 26.33
C ILE A 123 -15.10 -20.77 25.22
N VAL A 124 -15.19 -19.46 25.52
CA VAL A 124 -15.58 -18.47 24.50
C VAL A 124 -14.53 -18.32 23.40
N HIS A 125 -13.25 -18.50 23.72
CA HIS A 125 -12.18 -18.49 22.73
C HIS A 125 -12.24 -19.73 21.83
N LEU A 126 -12.50 -20.90 22.42
CA LEU A 126 -12.62 -22.16 21.68
C LEU A 126 -13.83 -22.12 20.73
N VAL A 127 -14.98 -21.64 21.20
CA VAL A 127 -16.17 -21.45 20.33
C VAL A 127 -15.85 -20.49 19.19
N ALA A 128 -15.26 -19.34 19.47
CA ALA A 128 -14.93 -18.37 18.42
C ALA A 128 -13.93 -18.89 17.37
N ARG A 129 -13.06 -19.83 17.75
CA ARG A 129 -12.03 -20.39 16.85
C ARG A 129 -12.50 -21.62 16.08
N PHE A 130 -13.20 -22.54 16.74
CA PHE A 130 -13.45 -23.89 16.22
C PHE A 130 -14.90 -24.13 15.81
N GLN A 131 -15.84 -23.35 16.34
CA GLN A 131 -17.26 -23.59 16.12
C GLN A 131 -17.84 -22.77 14.98
N ASP A 132 -18.98 -23.23 14.49
CA ASP A 132 -19.73 -22.56 13.43
C ASP A 132 -20.50 -21.33 13.92
N SER A 133 -21.09 -20.62 12.96
CA SER A 133 -21.88 -19.41 13.19
C SER A 133 -23.09 -19.60 14.09
N ASN A 134 -23.72 -20.78 14.08
CA ASN A 134 -24.90 -21.03 14.91
C ASN A 134 -24.50 -21.13 16.38
N THR A 135 -23.44 -21.90 16.67
CA THR A 135 -22.89 -22.01 18.03
C THR A 135 -22.37 -20.66 18.53
N MET A 136 -21.63 -19.93 17.70
CA MET A 136 -21.10 -18.62 18.08
C MET A 136 -22.25 -17.63 18.38
N ASN A 137 -23.26 -17.54 17.51
CA ASN A 137 -24.37 -16.62 17.70
C ASN A 137 -25.21 -16.98 18.94
N TYR A 138 -25.48 -18.28 19.15
CA TYR A 138 -26.17 -18.75 20.34
C TYR A 138 -25.42 -18.38 21.63
N LEU A 139 -24.10 -18.60 21.68
CA LEU A 139 -23.29 -18.22 22.83
C LEU A 139 -23.32 -16.71 23.09
N LEU A 140 -23.25 -15.90 22.04
CA LEU A 140 -23.35 -14.44 22.18
C LEU A 140 -24.71 -13.99 22.69
N ASP A 141 -25.79 -14.59 22.20
CA ASP A 141 -27.15 -14.29 22.66
C ASP A 141 -27.34 -14.73 24.11
N LEU A 142 -26.86 -15.92 24.47
CA LEU A 142 -26.84 -16.43 25.84
C LEU A 142 -26.11 -15.46 26.79
N ILE A 143 -24.87 -15.08 26.47
CA ILE A 143 -24.11 -14.14 27.30
C ILE A 143 -24.85 -12.80 27.40
N HIS A 144 -25.40 -12.30 26.29
CA HIS A 144 -26.10 -11.01 26.29
C HIS A 144 -27.38 -11.02 27.12
N GLN A 145 -28.12 -12.15 27.14
CA GLN A 145 -29.38 -12.29 27.87
C GLN A 145 -29.14 -12.58 29.35
N GLU A 146 -28.28 -13.54 29.66
CA GLU A 146 -28.14 -14.10 31.01
C GLU A 146 -27.02 -13.45 31.81
N ALA A 147 -25.95 -12.98 31.15
CA ALA A 147 -24.78 -12.42 31.81
C ALA A 147 -24.15 -11.25 31.03
N PRO A 148 -24.91 -10.19 30.68
CA PRO A 148 -24.40 -9.11 29.82
C PRO A 148 -23.18 -8.41 30.43
N HIS A 149 -23.12 -8.28 31.75
CA HIS A 149 -21.99 -7.70 32.48
C HIS A 149 -20.67 -8.47 32.28
N LEU A 150 -20.75 -9.74 31.87
CA LEU A 150 -19.61 -10.61 31.65
C LEU A 150 -18.91 -10.33 30.32
N LEU A 151 -19.64 -9.87 29.30
CA LEU A 151 -19.10 -9.62 27.97
C LEU A 151 -17.86 -8.69 28.00
N PRO A 152 -17.86 -7.52 28.68
CA PRO A 152 -16.65 -6.71 28.81
C PRO A 152 -15.46 -7.44 29.46
N LYS A 153 -15.72 -8.32 30.43
CA LYS A 153 -14.67 -9.12 31.08
C LYS A 153 -14.12 -10.18 30.14
N LEU A 154 -14.98 -10.89 29.43
CA LEU A 154 -14.60 -11.90 28.44
C LEU A 154 -13.82 -11.30 27.26
N LEU A 155 -14.15 -10.07 26.84
CA LEU A 155 -13.40 -9.35 25.79
C LEU A 155 -11.99 -8.92 26.23
N LYS A 156 -11.78 -8.73 27.54
CA LYS A 156 -10.47 -8.42 28.14
C LYS A 156 -9.57 -9.64 28.28
N LEU A 157 -10.13 -10.84 28.32
CA LEU A 157 -9.35 -12.06 28.42
C LEU A 157 -8.51 -12.19 27.15
N GLN A 158 -7.20 -12.22 27.33
CA GLN A 158 -6.23 -12.37 26.26
C GLN A 158 -5.42 -13.64 26.51
N VAL A 159 -5.31 -14.48 25.49
CA VAL A 159 -4.41 -15.63 25.48
C VAL A 159 -3.07 -15.22 24.87
N GLU A 160 -2.18 -16.19 24.64
CA GLU A 160 -0.87 -15.94 24.02
C GLU A 160 -0.97 -14.99 22.81
N LEU A 161 0.01 -14.11 22.64
CA LEU A 161 0.06 -13.10 21.57
C LEU A 161 -1.05 -12.04 21.57
N GLY A 162 -1.88 -11.96 22.62
CA GLY A 162 -2.92 -10.94 22.76
C GLY A 162 -4.24 -11.29 22.08
N TRP A 163 -4.40 -12.55 21.63
CA TRP A 163 -5.66 -13.03 21.06
C TRP A 163 -6.78 -12.93 22.10
N ASN A 164 -7.86 -12.24 21.75
CA ASN A 164 -9.09 -12.18 22.55
C ASN A 164 -10.30 -12.63 21.72
N LEU A 165 -11.46 -12.72 22.36
CA LEU A 165 -12.71 -13.08 21.72
C LEU A 165 -13.00 -12.27 20.44
N GLY A 166 -12.85 -10.94 20.47
CA GLY A 166 -13.16 -10.10 19.31
C GLY A 166 -12.23 -10.31 18.12
N ILE A 167 -10.94 -10.52 18.37
CA ILE A 167 -9.94 -10.79 17.34
C ILE A 167 -10.17 -12.19 16.74
N LEU A 168 -10.51 -13.19 17.56
CA LEU A 168 -10.86 -14.53 17.07
C LEU A 168 -12.12 -14.50 16.21
N VAL A 169 -13.17 -13.81 16.64
CA VAL A 169 -14.40 -13.65 15.84
C VAL A 169 -14.08 -12.98 14.50
N ALA A 170 -13.33 -11.88 14.50
CA ALA A 170 -12.97 -11.18 13.26
C ALA A 170 -12.15 -12.05 12.29
N ARG A 171 -11.35 -12.99 12.78
CA ARG A 171 -10.52 -13.85 11.93
C ARG A 171 -11.22 -15.13 11.46
N TYR A 172 -11.94 -15.80 12.35
CA TYR A 172 -12.39 -17.19 12.13
C TYR A 172 -13.89 -17.30 11.85
N GLN A 173 -14.70 -16.30 12.19
CA GLN A 173 -16.14 -16.39 12.06
C GLN A 173 -16.66 -15.83 10.73
N LYS A 174 -17.83 -16.30 10.31
CA LYS A 174 -18.49 -15.85 9.08
C LYS A 174 -19.02 -14.41 9.24
N PRO A 175 -19.17 -13.67 8.12
CA PRO A 175 -19.64 -12.28 8.13
C PRO A 175 -20.89 -11.99 8.97
N GLN A 176 -21.90 -12.87 8.96
CA GLN A 176 -23.12 -12.67 9.76
C GLN A 176 -22.83 -12.71 11.26
N SER A 177 -22.03 -13.67 11.73
CA SER A 177 -21.65 -13.79 13.14
C SER A 177 -20.75 -12.65 13.59
N VAL A 178 -19.88 -12.16 12.70
CA VAL A 178 -19.06 -10.97 12.98
C VAL A 178 -19.93 -9.73 13.17
N ILE A 179 -20.92 -9.52 12.30
CA ILE A 179 -21.87 -8.40 12.46
C ILE A 179 -22.67 -8.54 13.76
N HIS A 180 -23.21 -9.73 14.04
CA HIS A 180 -23.94 -10.00 15.28
C HIS A 180 -23.09 -9.72 16.52
N PHE A 181 -21.83 -10.19 16.52
CA PHE A 181 -20.87 -9.88 17.57
C PHE A 181 -20.67 -8.37 17.76
N LEU A 182 -20.42 -7.63 16.68
CA LEU A 182 -20.22 -6.18 16.74
C LEU A 182 -21.45 -5.46 17.30
N GLU A 183 -22.66 -5.90 16.98
CA GLU A 183 -23.91 -5.37 17.55
C GLU A 183 -23.99 -5.59 19.06
N LYS A 184 -23.67 -6.79 19.54
CA LYS A 184 -23.66 -7.11 20.99
C LYS A 184 -22.60 -6.31 21.75
N VAL A 185 -21.39 -6.21 21.19
CA VAL A 185 -20.31 -5.42 21.82
C VAL A 185 -20.68 -3.94 21.86
N LEU A 186 -21.26 -3.40 20.79
CA LEU A 186 -21.65 -2.00 20.73
C LEU A 186 -22.74 -1.64 21.75
N ALA A 187 -23.62 -2.60 22.07
CA ALA A 187 -24.68 -2.41 23.06
C ALA A 187 -24.18 -2.40 24.51
N VAL A 188 -23.06 -3.07 24.81
CA VAL A 188 -22.65 -3.36 26.19
C VAL A 188 -21.27 -2.80 26.54
N ALA A 189 -20.30 -2.91 25.63
CA ALA A 189 -18.89 -2.67 25.91
C ALA A 189 -18.12 -2.08 24.70
N PRO A 190 -18.57 -0.95 24.11
CA PRO A 190 -17.98 -0.38 22.90
C PRO A 190 -16.47 -0.16 22.99
N ASP A 191 -15.97 0.27 24.15
CA ASP A 191 -14.55 0.54 24.38
C ASP A 191 -13.67 -0.70 24.34
N SER A 192 -14.25 -1.90 24.38
CA SER A 192 -13.49 -3.16 24.31
C SER A 192 -12.97 -3.47 22.91
N LEU A 193 -13.40 -2.72 21.88
CA LEU A 193 -12.89 -2.88 20.52
C LEU A 193 -11.43 -2.42 20.34
N ARG A 194 -10.87 -1.70 21.33
CA ARG A 194 -9.49 -1.18 21.31
C ARG A 194 -8.41 -2.20 21.67
N TYR A 195 -8.77 -3.38 22.16
CA TYR A 195 -7.77 -4.38 22.51
C TYR A 195 -6.97 -4.82 21.29
N THR A 196 -5.65 -4.90 21.46
CA THR A 196 -4.69 -5.18 20.40
C THR A 196 -3.98 -6.52 20.62
N LEU A 197 -3.56 -7.14 19.51
CA LEU A 197 -2.53 -8.17 19.47
C LEU A 197 -1.17 -7.58 19.87
N LYS A 198 -0.21 -8.44 20.20
CA LYS A 198 1.18 -8.03 20.47
C LYS A 198 1.86 -7.30 19.31
N ASP A 199 1.36 -7.47 18.09
CA ASP A 199 1.86 -6.78 16.90
C ASP A 199 1.15 -5.44 16.63
N GLY A 200 0.32 -4.95 17.56
CA GLY A 200 -0.39 -3.67 17.46
C GLY A 200 -1.71 -3.73 16.71
N ARG A 201 -2.06 -4.86 16.05
CA ARG A 201 -3.34 -4.98 15.34
C ARG A 201 -4.50 -5.15 16.33
N HIS A 202 -5.54 -4.32 16.20
CA HIS A 202 -6.85 -4.50 16.86
C HIS A 202 -7.89 -5.08 15.89
N ILE A 203 -9.11 -5.32 16.37
CA ILE A 203 -10.21 -5.92 15.61
C ILE A 203 -10.43 -5.31 14.22
N GLY A 204 -10.45 -3.97 14.10
CA GLY A 204 -10.56 -3.29 12.80
C GLY A 204 -9.52 -3.73 11.75
N HIS A 205 -8.27 -4.02 12.13
CA HIS A 205 -7.27 -4.57 11.21
C HIS A 205 -7.67 -5.97 10.72
N LEU A 206 -8.12 -6.84 11.64
CA LEU A 206 -8.50 -8.21 11.31
C LEU A 206 -9.78 -8.26 10.47
N LEU A 207 -10.72 -7.33 10.70
CA LEU A 207 -11.92 -7.20 9.85
C LEU A 207 -11.52 -6.85 8.42
N LEU A 208 -10.56 -5.93 8.24
CA LEU A 208 -10.07 -5.57 6.91
C LEU A 208 -9.30 -6.72 6.25
N GLU A 209 -8.48 -7.44 7.02
CA GLU A 209 -7.64 -8.50 6.47
C GLU A 209 -8.44 -9.76 6.08
N PHE A 210 -9.43 -10.14 6.89
CA PHE A 210 -10.06 -11.46 6.81
C PHE A 210 -11.56 -11.44 6.44
N GLN A 211 -12.22 -10.27 6.48
CA GLN A 211 -13.67 -10.19 6.22
C GLN A 211 -13.99 -9.50 4.90
N ASN A 212 -15.25 -9.64 4.46
CA ASN A 212 -15.71 -9.05 3.20
C ASN A 212 -16.10 -7.57 3.35
N GLU A 213 -16.35 -6.91 2.21
CA GLU A 213 -16.69 -5.48 2.18
C GLU A 213 -17.95 -5.15 2.99
N LYS A 214 -18.91 -6.09 3.09
CA LYS A 214 -20.13 -5.88 3.88
C LYS A 214 -19.82 -5.67 5.36
N VAL A 215 -18.92 -6.48 5.92
CA VAL A 215 -18.52 -6.37 7.34
C VAL A 215 -17.71 -5.09 7.56
N ALA A 216 -16.74 -4.82 6.69
CA ALA A 216 -15.93 -3.60 6.79
C ALA A 216 -16.82 -2.35 6.71
N ARG A 217 -17.78 -2.31 5.78
CA ARG A 217 -18.77 -1.24 5.67
C ARG A 217 -19.62 -1.10 6.93
N PHE A 218 -20.14 -2.21 7.47
CA PHE A 218 -20.88 -2.17 8.73
C PHE A 218 -20.05 -1.56 9.87
N TYR A 219 -18.77 -1.93 9.95
CA TYR A 219 -17.86 -1.39 10.95
C TYR A 219 -17.67 0.14 10.82
N PHE A 220 -17.39 0.64 9.61
CA PHE A 220 -17.21 2.09 9.38
C PHE A 220 -18.51 2.90 9.48
N GLU A 221 -19.64 2.37 9.03
CA GLU A 221 -20.91 3.12 8.98
C GLU A 221 -21.74 3.02 10.27
N LYS A 222 -21.62 1.92 11.03
CA LYS A 222 -22.49 1.64 12.18
C LYS A 222 -21.77 1.51 13.51
N VAL A 223 -20.53 1.01 13.51
CA VAL A 223 -19.77 0.77 14.74
C VAL A 223 -18.95 2.01 15.11
N LEU A 224 -17.96 2.39 14.28
CA LEU A 224 -17.05 3.50 14.58
C LEU A 224 -17.78 4.81 14.96
N PRO A 225 -18.84 5.27 14.24
CA PRO A 225 -19.49 6.54 14.55
C PRO A 225 -20.19 6.57 15.92
N LYS A 226 -20.44 5.40 16.53
CA LYS A 226 -21.06 5.28 17.85
C LYS A 226 -20.07 5.15 19.00
N LEU A 227 -18.77 5.03 18.72
CA LEU A 227 -17.73 4.98 19.74
C LEU A 227 -17.40 6.41 20.24
N PRO A 228 -16.83 6.57 21.44
CA PRO A 228 -16.23 7.83 21.85
C PRO A 228 -15.18 8.32 20.84
N VAL A 229 -15.05 9.63 20.65
CA VAL A 229 -14.17 10.23 19.63
C VAL A 229 -12.71 9.82 19.86
N GLU A 230 -12.28 9.71 21.10
CA GLU A 230 -10.94 9.30 21.50
C GLU A 230 -10.64 7.87 21.03
N VAL A 231 -11.63 6.97 21.19
CA VAL A 231 -11.54 5.57 20.75
C VAL A 231 -11.56 5.49 19.22
N GLN A 232 -12.35 6.33 18.54
CA GLN A 232 -12.32 6.41 17.08
C GLN A 232 -10.92 6.81 16.57
N ILE A 233 -10.33 7.84 17.17
CA ILE A 233 -8.98 8.30 16.81
C ILE A 233 -7.94 7.21 17.08
N GLU A 234 -8.02 6.55 18.23
CA GLU A 234 -7.13 5.44 18.59
C GLU A 234 -7.18 4.32 17.55
N LEU A 235 -8.38 3.82 17.24
CA LEU A 235 -8.56 2.74 16.27
C LEU A 235 -8.12 3.14 14.86
N VAL A 236 -8.48 4.34 14.42
CA VAL A 236 -8.18 4.80 13.05
C VAL A 236 -6.69 5.08 12.84
N THR A 237 -5.97 5.48 13.90
CA THR A 237 -4.53 5.80 13.81
C THR A 237 -3.61 4.72 14.36
N ALA A 238 -4.17 3.65 14.93
CA ALA A 238 -3.38 2.49 15.31
C ALA A 238 -2.78 1.86 14.06
N ALA A 239 -1.50 1.51 14.17
CA ALA A 239 -0.76 0.80 13.14
C ALA A 239 -0.16 -0.48 13.74
N SER A 240 -0.08 -1.53 12.92
CA SER A 240 0.69 -2.72 13.27
C SER A 240 2.18 -2.40 13.45
N ASN A 241 2.95 -3.35 13.96
CA ASN A 241 4.41 -3.29 14.04
C ASN A 241 5.10 -3.17 12.66
N THR A 242 4.37 -3.48 11.58
CA THR A 242 4.81 -3.30 10.19
C THR A 242 4.32 -1.97 9.58
N GLY A 243 3.65 -1.13 10.36
CA GLY A 243 3.16 0.19 9.98
C GLY A 243 1.85 0.18 9.20
N TRP A 244 1.11 -0.94 9.18
CA TRP A 244 -0.20 -0.99 8.54
C TRP A 244 -1.27 -0.44 9.46
N ASN A 245 -1.86 0.69 9.09
CA ASN A 245 -3.08 1.22 9.68
C ASN A 245 -4.30 0.82 8.82
N MET A 246 -5.51 1.10 9.32
CA MET A 246 -6.76 0.76 8.60
C MET A 246 -6.86 1.43 7.22
N GLY A 247 -6.39 2.67 7.06
CA GLY A 247 -6.41 3.37 5.78
C GLY A 247 -5.57 2.68 4.70
N LEU A 248 -4.37 2.21 5.07
CA LEU A 248 -3.47 1.47 4.19
C LEU A 248 -4.10 0.13 3.77
N MET A 249 -4.71 -0.59 4.71
CA MET A 249 -5.39 -1.86 4.43
C MET A 249 -6.60 -1.67 3.51
N LEU A 250 -7.41 -0.64 3.74
CA LEU A 250 -8.53 -0.26 2.86
C LEU A 250 -8.08 0.08 1.44
N ALA A 251 -7.01 0.88 1.32
CA ALA A 251 -6.44 1.22 0.04
C ALA A 251 -5.88 -0.02 -0.69
N HIS A 252 -5.38 -1.02 0.04
CA HIS A 252 -4.89 -2.25 -0.54
C HIS A 252 -6.00 -3.24 -0.97
N GLN A 253 -7.04 -3.43 -0.15
CA GLN A 253 -7.93 -4.59 -0.28
C GLN A 253 -9.35 -4.30 -0.80
N TYR A 254 -9.90 -3.10 -0.57
CA TYR A 254 -11.34 -2.84 -0.77
C TYR A 254 -11.64 -1.92 -1.96
N SER A 255 -12.91 -1.74 -2.30
CA SER A 255 -13.30 -0.73 -3.28
C SER A 255 -13.02 0.70 -2.77
N GLY A 256 -12.89 1.65 -3.69
CA GLY A 256 -12.72 3.06 -3.37
C GLY A 256 -13.93 3.68 -2.69
N LYS A 257 -15.14 3.09 -2.83
CA LYS A 257 -16.33 3.54 -2.09
C LYS A 257 -16.12 3.50 -0.58
N LEU A 258 -15.57 2.41 -0.06
CA LEU A 258 -15.30 2.27 1.36
C LEU A 258 -14.15 3.19 1.81
N LEU A 259 -13.17 3.41 0.94
CA LEU A 259 -12.08 4.34 1.18
C LEU A 259 -12.56 5.79 1.31
N ILE A 260 -13.58 6.21 0.55
CA ILE A 260 -14.20 7.54 0.69
C ILE A 260 -14.83 7.70 2.07
N HIS A 261 -15.59 6.71 2.54
CA HIS A 261 -16.19 6.74 3.89
C HIS A 261 -15.12 6.83 4.99
N TYR A 262 -14.00 6.12 4.82
CA TYR A 262 -12.85 6.28 5.70
C TYR A 262 -12.25 7.69 5.62
N PHE A 263 -12.16 8.27 4.42
CA PHE A 263 -11.65 9.63 4.24
C PHE A 263 -12.52 10.67 4.94
N ASP A 264 -13.85 10.59 4.77
CA ASP A 264 -14.81 11.45 5.46
C ASP A 264 -14.65 11.36 6.98
N LEU A 265 -14.45 10.14 7.50
CA LEU A 265 -14.20 9.92 8.92
C LEU A 265 -12.91 10.61 9.38
N ILE A 266 -11.79 10.45 8.69
CA ILE A 266 -10.52 11.05 9.10
C ILE A 266 -10.51 12.58 8.95
N VAL A 267 -11.27 13.13 7.99
CA VAL A 267 -11.51 14.57 7.87
C VAL A 267 -12.28 15.07 9.10
N LYS A 268 -13.39 14.39 9.45
CA LYS A 268 -14.21 14.73 10.62
C LYS A 268 -13.41 14.66 11.92
N LEU A 269 -12.47 13.71 12.03
CA LEU A 269 -11.60 13.55 13.20
C LEU A 269 -10.36 14.45 13.18
N GLY A 270 -10.12 15.23 12.13
CA GLY A 270 -8.93 16.09 12.01
C GLY A 270 -7.62 15.32 11.86
N LEU A 271 -7.66 14.11 11.30
CA LEU A 271 -6.53 13.18 11.23
C LEU A 271 -5.83 13.12 9.86
N VAL A 272 -6.31 13.89 8.88
CA VAL A 272 -5.83 13.83 7.48
C VAL A 272 -4.31 13.97 7.40
N THR A 273 -3.73 15.00 8.03
CA THR A 273 -2.28 15.23 8.01
C THR A 273 -1.47 14.09 8.61
N LYS A 274 -1.95 13.52 9.72
CA LYS A 274 -1.28 12.41 10.41
C LYS A 274 -1.26 11.18 9.52
N LEU A 275 -2.43 10.74 9.05
CA LEU A 275 -2.60 9.48 8.33
C LEU A 275 -2.05 9.50 6.90
N ILE A 276 -2.00 10.67 6.26
CA ILE A 276 -1.35 10.84 4.97
C ILE A 276 0.17 10.64 5.07
N LYS A 277 0.78 11.07 6.17
CA LYS A 277 2.23 10.97 6.38
C LYS A 277 2.68 9.64 6.96
N GLU A 278 1.76 8.85 7.52
CA GLU A 278 2.08 7.52 8.02
C GLU A 278 2.52 6.60 6.89
N THR A 279 3.63 5.89 7.14
CA THR A 279 4.22 4.94 6.22
C THR A 279 4.35 3.58 6.85
N THR A 280 4.18 2.54 6.05
CA THR A 280 4.61 1.17 6.35
C THR A 280 6.14 1.08 6.54
N ILE A 281 6.62 -0.07 7.01
CA ILE A 281 8.06 -0.35 7.16
C ILE A 281 8.85 -0.22 5.85
N ASP A 282 8.22 -0.45 4.70
CA ASP A 282 8.79 -0.23 3.36
C ASP A 282 8.56 1.18 2.81
N LYS A 283 8.23 2.13 3.68
CA LYS A 283 8.07 3.57 3.41
C LYS A 283 6.93 3.90 2.43
N ARG A 284 5.91 3.03 2.32
CA ARG A 284 4.70 3.31 1.55
C ARG A 284 3.64 3.98 2.41
N HIS A 285 3.12 5.10 1.95
CA HIS A 285 1.99 5.79 2.56
C HIS A 285 0.69 5.55 1.79
N LEU A 286 -0.43 6.10 2.28
CA LEU A 286 -1.76 5.92 1.71
C LEU A 286 -1.85 6.20 0.20
N GLY A 287 -1.27 7.33 -0.25
CA GLY A 287 -1.22 7.65 -1.68
C GLY A 287 -0.56 6.58 -2.57
N HIS A 288 0.43 5.83 -2.05
CA HIS A 288 1.05 4.74 -2.81
C HIS A 288 0.04 3.62 -3.09
N TYR A 289 -0.69 3.20 -2.06
CA TYR A 289 -1.67 2.13 -2.19
C TYR A 289 -2.85 2.54 -3.05
N ILE A 290 -3.29 3.79 -2.96
CA ILE A 290 -4.39 4.30 -3.78
C ILE A 290 -3.99 4.31 -5.25
N ALA A 291 -2.82 4.87 -5.57
CA ALA A 291 -2.32 4.91 -6.94
C ALA A 291 -2.05 3.51 -7.52
N GLN A 292 -1.70 2.54 -6.66
CA GLN A 292 -1.40 1.17 -7.05
C GLN A 292 -2.65 0.30 -7.25
N TYR A 293 -3.67 0.44 -6.40
CA TYR A 293 -4.77 -0.53 -6.31
C TYR A 293 -6.15 0.04 -6.65
N LYS A 294 -6.28 1.34 -6.93
CA LYS A 294 -7.58 1.99 -7.22
C LYS A 294 -7.73 2.39 -8.67
N THR A 295 -8.99 2.50 -9.09
CA THR A 295 -9.35 3.01 -10.42
C THR A 295 -9.02 4.50 -10.54
N PHE A 296 -8.97 5.01 -11.78
CA PHE A 296 -8.70 6.42 -12.01
C PHE A 296 -9.77 7.33 -11.36
N ASP A 297 -11.04 6.96 -11.42
CA ASP A 297 -12.12 7.75 -10.83
C ASP A 297 -11.98 7.83 -9.29
N GLU A 298 -11.58 6.74 -8.65
CA GLU A 298 -11.33 6.68 -7.21
C GLU A 298 -10.09 7.51 -6.81
N LEU A 299 -9.02 7.45 -7.60
CA LEU A 299 -7.83 8.29 -7.42
C LEU A 299 -8.18 9.78 -7.58
N LYS A 300 -8.95 10.12 -8.62
CA LYS A 300 -9.40 11.48 -8.90
C LYS A 300 -10.19 12.03 -7.72
N LEU A 301 -11.17 11.26 -7.23
CA LEU A 301 -11.97 11.66 -6.08
C LEU A 301 -11.13 11.82 -4.81
N PHE A 302 -10.17 10.93 -4.57
CA PHE A 302 -9.25 11.07 -3.44
C PHE A 302 -8.40 12.35 -3.53
N VAL A 303 -7.89 12.69 -4.71
CA VAL A 303 -7.16 13.94 -4.95
C VAL A 303 -8.05 15.16 -4.73
N GLU A 304 -9.29 15.14 -5.24
CA GLU A 304 -10.26 16.22 -5.02
C GLU A 304 -10.56 16.41 -3.52
N LEU A 305 -10.72 15.31 -2.78
CA LEU A 305 -10.94 15.33 -1.33
C LEU A 305 -9.73 15.91 -0.57
N ILE A 306 -8.50 15.55 -0.92
CA ILE A 306 -7.31 16.15 -0.32
C ILE A 306 -7.22 17.63 -0.70
N GLN A 307 -7.49 17.98 -1.95
CA GLN A 307 -7.47 19.38 -2.38
C GLN A 307 -8.47 20.23 -1.60
N GLN A 308 -9.66 19.69 -1.31
CA GLN A 308 -10.70 20.35 -0.54
C GLN A 308 -10.32 20.53 0.93
N HIS A 309 -9.75 19.51 1.57
CA HIS A 309 -9.57 19.50 3.02
C HIS A 309 -8.14 19.85 3.48
N CYS A 310 -7.13 19.52 2.68
CA CYS A 310 -5.71 19.68 3.01
C CYS A 310 -4.87 20.01 1.75
N PRO A 311 -5.14 21.13 1.05
CA PRO A 311 -4.47 21.46 -0.21
C PRO A 311 -2.94 21.57 -0.08
N HIS A 312 -2.45 22.00 1.10
CA HIS A 312 -1.03 22.09 1.40
C HIS A 312 -0.31 20.73 1.42
N LEU A 313 -1.03 19.63 1.66
CA LEU A 313 -0.47 18.27 1.63
C LEU A 313 -0.54 17.64 0.25
N LEU A 314 -1.35 18.18 -0.67
CA LEU A 314 -1.53 17.58 -1.97
C LEU A 314 -0.22 17.55 -2.74
N SER A 315 0.53 18.65 -2.73
CA SER A 315 1.83 18.72 -3.41
C SER A 315 2.85 17.77 -2.77
N GLU A 316 2.91 17.67 -1.43
CA GLU A 316 3.76 16.75 -0.69
C GLU A 316 3.43 15.30 -1.03
N LEU A 317 2.15 14.93 -0.96
CA LEU A 317 1.68 13.57 -1.23
C LEU A 317 1.92 13.17 -2.68
N LEU A 318 1.60 14.04 -3.65
CA LEU A 318 1.88 13.76 -5.05
C LEU A 318 3.40 13.58 -5.24
N THR A 319 4.21 14.46 -4.66
CA THR A 319 5.66 14.36 -4.76
C THR A 319 6.20 13.07 -4.15
N SER A 320 5.78 12.69 -2.95
CA SER A 320 6.21 11.46 -2.27
C SER A 320 5.75 10.21 -2.99
N THR A 321 4.53 10.22 -3.55
CA THR A 321 3.97 9.17 -4.41
C THR A 321 4.87 8.93 -5.63
N MET A 322 5.47 9.97 -6.21
CA MET A 322 6.31 9.80 -7.41
C MET A 322 7.78 9.56 -7.11
N THR A 323 8.28 10.01 -5.97
CA THR A 323 9.72 10.01 -5.63
C THR A 323 10.15 8.79 -4.83
N ASN A 324 9.30 8.24 -3.96
CA ASN A 324 9.63 7.05 -3.20
C ASN A 324 9.49 5.82 -4.12
N GLY A 325 10.62 5.35 -4.64
CA GLY A 325 10.78 4.34 -5.70
C GLY A 325 10.02 3.01 -5.60
N CYS A 326 9.16 2.80 -4.62
CA CYS A 326 8.34 1.59 -4.43
C CYS A 326 7.41 1.34 -5.62
N HIS A 327 7.91 0.68 -6.67
CA HIS A 327 7.18 0.10 -7.81
C HIS A 327 6.04 0.93 -8.42
N MET A 328 5.89 2.22 -8.13
CA MET A 328 4.77 2.98 -8.69
C MET A 328 5.02 3.35 -10.14
N GLY A 329 6.29 3.40 -10.55
CA GLY A 329 6.63 3.19 -11.93
C GLY A 329 5.86 1.97 -12.48
N HIS A 330 5.94 0.81 -11.85
CA HIS A 330 5.24 -0.40 -12.34
C HIS A 330 3.72 -0.41 -12.11
N THR A 331 3.20 0.40 -11.19
CA THR A 331 1.84 0.17 -10.68
C THR A 331 0.89 1.34 -10.73
N ILE A 332 1.35 2.55 -11.06
CA ILE A 332 0.41 3.45 -11.70
C ILE A 332 0.20 2.90 -13.10
N THR A 333 -1.04 2.55 -13.40
CA THR A 333 -1.52 2.29 -14.76
C THR A 333 -1.39 3.52 -15.69
N PHE A 334 -0.50 4.48 -15.40
CA PHE A 334 -0.14 5.59 -16.29
C PHE A 334 0.37 5.10 -17.65
N HIS A 335 1.01 3.93 -17.70
CA HIS A 335 1.49 3.36 -18.96
C HIS A 335 0.39 3.10 -19.98
N GLN A 336 -0.86 2.95 -19.52
CA GLN A 336 -2.02 2.67 -20.34
C GLN A 336 -3.16 3.71 -20.19
N ASN A 337 -3.14 4.55 -19.15
CA ASN A 337 -4.22 5.48 -18.84
C ASN A 337 -3.76 6.95 -18.92
N LEU A 338 -3.71 7.47 -20.15
CA LEU A 338 -3.41 8.88 -20.42
C LEU A 338 -4.30 9.87 -19.64
N PRO A 339 -5.62 9.67 -19.48
CA PRO A 339 -6.46 10.51 -18.63
C PRO A 339 -5.91 10.67 -17.20
N ALA A 340 -5.41 9.59 -16.61
CA ALA A 340 -4.81 9.65 -15.29
C ALA A 340 -3.57 10.52 -15.26
N LEU A 341 -2.66 10.35 -16.24
CA LEU A 341 -1.43 11.15 -16.31
C LEU A 341 -1.76 12.64 -16.49
N LYS A 342 -2.70 12.96 -17.38
CA LYS A 342 -3.21 14.32 -17.61
C LYS A 342 -3.71 14.95 -16.32
N PHE A 343 -4.61 14.25 -15.63
CA PHE A 343 -5.16 14.73 -14.37
C PHE A 343 -4.07 14.97 -13.33
N TYR A 344 -3.18 14.01 -13.13
CA TYR A 344 -2.15 14.08 -12.11
C TYR A 344 -1.18 15.25 -12.33
N LEU A 345 -0.65 15.37 -13.55
CA LEU A 345 0.30 16.41 -13.92
C LEU A 345 -0.35 17.80 -13.82
N ASN A 346 -1.57 17.97 -14.33
CA ASN A 346 -2.29 19.23 -14.22
C ASN A 346 -2.57 19.62 -12.76
N THR A 347 -2.92 18.64 -11.90
CA THR A 347 -3.10 18.87 -10.47
C THR A 347 -1.79 19.28 -9.80
N LEU A 348 -0.67 18.62 -10.12
CA LEU A 348 0.62 18.95 -9.54
C LEU A 348 1.04 20.39 -9.86
N ILE A 349 0.86 20.83 -11.12
CA ILE A 349 1.10 22.23 -11.51
C ILE A 349 0.19 23.19 -10.77
N ALA A 350 -1.09 22.87 -10.66
CA ALA A 350 -2.06 23.73 -9.97
C ALA A 350 -1.72 23.90 -8.49
N CYS A 351 -1.04 22.92 -7.88
CA CYS A 351 -0.63 22.98 -6.48
C CYS A 351 0.69 23.74 -6.29
N ASP A 352 1.77 23.30 -6.93
CA ASP A 352 3.09 23.91 -6.80
C ASP A 352 3.97 23.51 -7.99
N LYS A 353 4.14 24.47 -8.91
CA LYS A 353 4.99 24.33 -10.09
C LYS A 353 6.41 23.86 -9.76
N SER A 354 6.96 24.26 -8.60
CA SER A 354 8.32 23.86 -8.19
C SER A 354 8.45 22.37 -7.85
N GLN A 355 7.34 21.71 -7.48
CA GLN A 355 7.34 20.27 -7.20
C GLN A 355 7.33 19.44 -8.47
N VAL A 356 6.80 19.96 -9.58
CA VAL A 356 6.86 19.30 -10.88
C VAL A 356 8.30 19.00 -11.25
N ALA A 357 9.20 19.99 -11.05
CA ALA A 357 10.62 19.79 -11.25
C ALA A 357 11.16 18.63 -10.39
N LYS A 358 10.89 18.63 -9.08
CA LYS A 358 11.34 17.59 -8.16
C LYS A 358 10.82 16.20 -8.52
N VAL A 359 9.56 16.10 -8.94
CA VAL A 359 8.93 14.84 -9.37
C VAL A 359 9.56 14.32 -10.65
N VAL A 360 9.75 15.21 -11.62
CA VAL A 360 10.30 14.87 -12.94
C VAL A 360 11.77 14.46 -12.83
N THR A 361 12.53 15.04 -11.90
CA THR A 361 13.96 14.74 -11.68
C THR A 361 14.18 13.70 -10.58
N ALA A 362 13.11 13.18 -9.98
CA ALA A 362 13.19 12.17 -8.95
C ALA A 362 13.79 10.86 -9.49
N LYS A 363 14.70 10.29 -8.70
CA LYS A 363 15.25 8.94 -8.94
C LYS A 363 14.22 7.88 -8.54
N VAL A 364 13.80 7.04 -9.49
CA VAL A 364 13.04 5.82 -9.18
C VAL A 364 14.05 4.74 -8.76
N ASN A 365 13.83 4.13 -7.59
CA ASN A 365 14.62 3.00 -7.08
C ASN A 365 16.14 3.20 -6.98
N ASN A 366 16.62 4.43 -6.75
CA ASN A 366 18.05 4.74 -6.66
C ASN A 366 18.89 4.33 -7.89
N GLN A 367 18.28 3.93 -9.02
CA GLN A 367 19.00 3.38 -10.17
C GLN A 367 18.57 3.98 -11.52
N VAL A 368 17.31 4.42 -11.67
CA VAL A 368 16.79 4.93 -12.95
C VAL A 368 15.88 6.13 -12.70
N ASN A 369 16.09 7.24 -13.41
CA ASN A 369 15.25 8.44 -13.24
C ASN A 369 13.85 8.23 -13.81
N MET A 370 12.84 8.89 -13.22
CA MET A 370 11.43 8.76 -13.61
C MET A 370 11.22 8.95 -15.11
N ALA A 371 11.94 9.88 -15.74
CA ALA A 371 11.86 10.12 -17.17
C ALA A 371 12.31 8.92 -18.03
N HIS A 372 13.35 8.18 -17.61
CA HIS A 372 13.79 6.98 -18.33
C HIS A 372 12.76 5.86 -18.15
N TYR A 373 12.25 5.72 -16.94
CA TYR A 373 11.20 4.76 -16.64
C TYR A 373 9.92 5.01 -17.46
N ILE A 374 9.49 6.27 -17.55
CA ILE A 374 8.39 6.74 -18.39
C ILE A 374 8.65 6.41 -19.87
N ALA A 375 9.86 6.68 -20.37
CA ALA A 375 10.21 6.43 -21.76
C ALA A 375 10.23 4.94 -22.13
N GLU A 376 10.53 4.04 -21.19
CA GLU A 376 10.55 2.60 -21.43
C GLU A 376 9.17 1.93 -21.31
N LYS A 377 8.27 2.50 -20.51
CA LYS A 377 7.05 1.79 -20.08
C LYS A 377 5.76 2.43 -20.56
N MET A 378 5.74 3.72 -20.90
CA MET A 378 4.53 4.41 -21.35
C MET A 378 4.24 4.19 -22.83
N ASN A 379 2.95 4.15 -23.20
CA ASN A 379 2.57 4.21 -24.60
C ASN A 379 2.97 5.56 -25.22
N GLN A 380 3.05 5.61 -26.55
CA GLN A 380 3.54 6.78 -27.29
C GLN A 380 2.71 8.04 -27.00
N GLU A 381 1.38 7.94 -26.88
CA GLU A 381 0.51 9.09 -26.62
C GLU A 381 0.77 9.71 -25.23
N ALA A 382 0.97 8.86 -24.23
CA ALA A 382 1.24 9.29 -22.86
C ALA A 382 2.67 9.85 -22.72
N LEU A 383 3.63 9.28 -23.43
CA LEU A 383 4.97 9.86 -23.58
C LEU A 383 4.90 11.24 -24.26
N GLN A 384 4.10 11.37 -25.32
CA GLN A 384 3.95 12.63 -26.04
C GLN A 384 3.37 13.72 -25.15
N TYR A 385 2.32 13.39 -24.40
CA TYR A 385 1.72 14.32 -23.46
C TYR A 385 2.69 14.70 -22.33
N PHE A 386 3.42 13.75 -21.75
CA PHE A 386 4.39 14.01 -20.68
C PHE A 386 5.47 15.01 -21.11
N PHE A 387 6.08 14.82 -22.29
CA PHE A 387 7.09 15.73 -22.79
C PHE A 387 6.51 17.09 -23.18
N LYS A 388 5.37 17.11 -23.87
CA LYS A 388 4.65 18.36 -24.15
C LYS A 388 4.37 19.14 -22.86
N PHE A 389 3.91 18.45 -21.83
CA PHE A 389 3.63 19.03 -20.53
C PHE A 389 4.87 19.63 -19.87
N ILE A 390 6.01 18.92 -19.87
CA ILE A 390 7.28 19.45 -19.35
C ILE A 390 7.71 20.68 -20.14
N ILE A 391 7.64 20.62 -21.47
CA ILE A 391 8.04 21.72 -22.35
C ILE A 391 7.19 22.97 -22.09
N ASP A 392 5.88 22.80 -22.02
CA ASP A 392 4.92 23.90 -21.89
C ASP A 392 4.97 24.53 -20.49
N ASN A 393 5.29 23.74 -19.47
CA ASN A 393 5.16 24.19 -18.08
C ASN A 393 6.49 24.32 -17.34
N CYS A 394 7.44 23.41 -17.51
CA CYS A 394 8.69 23.36 -16.74
C CYS A 394 9.92 23.21 -17.66
N PRO A 395 10.12 24.13 -18.62
CA PRO A 395 11.21 24.03 -19.60
C PRO A 395 12.60 24.01 -18.94
N GLU A 396 12.75 24.60 -17.75
CA GLU A 396 13.99 24.59 -16.97
C GLU A 396 14.43 23.17 -16.54
N VAL A 397 13.48 22.24 -16.45
CA VAL A 397 13.73 20.85 -16.02
C VAL A 397 14.06 19.96 -17.22
N LEU A 398 13.75 20.41 -18.44
CA LEU A 398 13.92 19.65 -19.67
C LEU A 398 15.37 19.22 -19.89
N SER A 399 16.35 20.08 -19.57
CA SER A 399 17.77 19.72 -19.70
C SER A 399 18.17 18.59 -18.76
N GLU A 400 17.64 18.58 -17.53
CA GLU A 400 17.93 17.54 -16.55
C GLU A 400 17.25 16.22 -16.95
N VAL A 401 15.99 16.28 -17.39
CA VAL A 401 15.27 15.14 -17.98
C VAL A 401 16.06 14.49 -19.10
N LEU A 402 16.58 15.32 -20.02
CA LEU A 402 17.31 14.86 -21.20
C LEU A 402 18.69 14.30 -20.88
N GLN A 403 19.37 14.87 -19.89
CA GLN A 403 20.61 14.29 -19.37
C GLN A 403 20.37 12.93 -18.74
N GLN A 404 19.17 12.68 -18.21
CA GLN A 404 18.85 11.50 -17.42
C GLN A 404 18.22 10.37 -18.24
N THR A 405 17.36 10.67 -19.21
CA THR A 405 16.96 9.72 -20.24
C THR A 405 18.19 9.48 -21.10
N ASN A 406 18.71 8.25 -21.19
CA ASN A 406 19.71 7.92 -22.22
C ASN A 406 19.18 8.46 -23.56
N ALA A 407 19.83 9.51 -24.07
CA ALA A 407 19.37 10.39 -25.16
C ALA A 407 19.41 9.69 -26.54
N THR A 408 19.17 8.39 -26.55
CA THR A 408 19.17 7.49 -27.71
C THR A 408 17.78 6.94 -27.99
N ASN A 409 16.74 7.33 -27.25
CA ASN A 409 15.36 7.00 -27.63
C ASN A 409 14.88 8.01 -28.67
N ASP A 410 15.00 7.65 -29.95
CA ASP A 410 14.61 8.43 -31.13
C ASP A 410 13.25 9.12 -30.96
N ASN A 411 12.30 8.41 -30.32
CA ASN A 411 10.95 8.90 -30.08
C ASN A 411 10.91 10.16 -29.20
N VAL A 412 11.78 10.26 -28.20
CA VAL A 412 11.83 11.43 -27.29
C VAL A 412 12.38 12.65 -28.02
N ILE A 413 13.41 12.45 -28.84
CA ILE A 413 14.03 13.53 -29.62
C ILE A 413 13.04 14.04 -30.67
N ASP A 414 12.38 13.13 -31.41
CA ASP A 414 11.37 13.49 -32.41
C ASP A 414 10.19 14.22 -31.76
N LEU A 415 9.81 13.83 -30.54
CA LEU A 415 8.78 14.50 -29.75
C LEU A 415 9.15 15.94 -29.40
N ILE A 416 10.35 16.15 -28.88
CA ILE A 416 10.84 17.50 -28.56
C ILE A 416 10.88 18.35 -29.84
N MET A 417 11.24 17.75 -30.98
CA MET A 417 11.28 18.45 -32.26
C MET A 417 9.91 18.87 -32.77
N GLN A 418 8.89 18.05 -32.51
CA GLN A 418 7.52 18.40 -32.86
C GLN A 418 7.02 19.63 -32.09
N TYR A 419 7.44 19.80 -30.82
CA TYR A 419 6.88 20.84 -29.96
C TYR A 419 7.75 22.09 -29.79
N GLN A 420 9.08 21.99 -29.80
CA GLN A 420 10.00 23.13 -29.70
C GLN A 420 11.28 22.93 -30.53
N PRO A 421 11.21 23.09 -31.87
CA PRO A 421 12.38 22.98 -32.74
C PRO A 421 13.48 23.99 -32.40
N GLN A 422 13.14 25.15 -31.85
CA GLN A 422 14.09 26.16 -31.38
C GLN A 422 14.92 25.74 -30.16
N SER A 423 14.43 24.78 -29.37
CA SER A 423 15.10 24.31 -28.16
C SER A 423 16.17 23.26 -28.46
N ILE A 424 16.30 22.78 -29.71
CA ILE A 424 17.30 21.77 -30.08
C ILE A 424 18.74 22.28 -29.92
N GLY A 425 18.98 23.57 -30.15
CA GLY A 425 20.29 24.19 -29.89
C GLY A 425 20.68 24.10 -28.42
N ALA A 426 19.74 24.42 -27.53
CA ALA A 426 19.92 24.32 -26.08
C ALA A 426 20.11 22.87 -25.62
N ILE A 427 19.34 21.95 -26.17
CA ILE A 427 19.38 20.53 -25.81
C ILE A 427 20.70 19.90 -26.26
N ALA A 428 21.10 20.12 -27.51
CA ALA A 428 22.38 19.63 -28.00
C ALA A 428 23.54 20.22 -27.19
N PHE A 429 23.47 21.50 -26.82
CA PHE A 429 24.46 22.10 -25.94
C PHE A 429 24.57 21.40 -24.59
N GLN A 430 23.44 21.14 -23.93
CA GLN A 430 23.45 20.46 -22.63
C GLN A 430 23.94 19.01 -22.72
N LEU A 431 23.63 18.30 -23.81
CA LEU A 431 24.15 16.95 -24.06
C LEU A 431 25.66 16.93 -24.31
N ILE A 432 26.16 17.90 -25.10
CA ILE A 432 27.60 18.08 -25.38
C ILE A 432 28.35 18.45 -24.11
N LYS A 433 27.82 19.40 -23.32
CA LYS A 433 28.38 19.81 -22.02
C LYS A 433 28.45 18.66 -21.03
N ALA A 434 27.52 17.70 -21.12
CA ALA A 434 27.50 16.48 -20.32
C ALA A 434 28.40 15.35 -20.87
N ASN A 435 29.19 15.59 -21.93
CA ASN A 435 30.04 14.60 -22.61
C ASN A 435 29.27 13.36 -23.09
N LYS A 436 27.99 13.52 -23.47
CA LYS A 436 27.19 12.41 -24.03
C LYS A 436 27.26 12.42 -25.56
N PRO A 437 27.53 11.29 -26.22
CA PRO A 437 27.52 11.22 -27.68
C PRO A 437 26.11 11.51 -28.19
N LEU A 438 26.00 12.42 -29.17
CA LEU A 438 24.74 12.67 -29.85
C LEU A 438 24.43 11.45 -30.74
N GLY A 439 23.29 10.80 -30.56
CA GLY A 439 22.86 9.73 -31.45
C GLY A 439 22.63 10.24 -32.88
N ALA A 440 22.70 9.35 -33.88
CA ALA A 440 22.36 9.65 -35.28
C ALA A 440 21.01 10.40 -35.48
N PRO A 441 19.94 10.11 -34.70
CA PRO A 441 18.67 10.87 -34.80
C PRO A 441 18.82 12.32 -34.35
N VAL A 442 19.55 12.59 -33.26
CA VAL A 442 19.81 13.97 -32.79
C VAL A 442 20.53 14.75 -33.88
N TYR A 443 21.52 14.14 -34.53
CA TYR A 443 22.24 14.75 -35.65
C TYR A 443 21.33 15.05 -36.85
N LYS A 444 20.46 14.11 -37.21
CA LYS A 444 19.47 14.31 -38.29
C LYS A 444 18.60 15.52 -37.98
N GLN A 445 18.13 15.65 -36.74
CA GLN A 445 17.27 16.77 -36.34
C GLN A 445 18.03 18.09 -36.23
N LEU A 446 19.26 18.09 -35.70
CA LEU A 446 20.13 19.27 -35.71
C LEU A 446 20.28 19.81 -37.13
N LYS A 447 20.51 18.93 -38.11
CA LYS A 447 20.61 19.29 -39.52
C LYS A 447 19.32 19.91 -40.07
N THR A 448 18.16 19.33 -39.75
CA THR A 448 16.85 19.83 -40.15
C THR A 448 16.60 21.24 -39.59
N HIS A 449 17.00 21.49 -38.34
CA HIS A 449 16.74 22.74 -37.62
C HIS A 449 17.97 23.65 -37.46
N ARG A 450 18.94 23.53 -38.38
CA ARG A 450 20.26 24.19 -38.28
C ARG A 450 20.23 25.70 -38.02
N MET A 451 19.23 26.41 -38.55
CA MET A 451 19.13 27.87 -38.37
C MET A 451 18.78 28.23 -36.93
N ALA A 452 17.80 27.55 -36.34
CA ALA A 452 17.41 27.79 -34.95
C ALA A 452 18.52 27.39 -33.97
N VAL A 453 19.30 26.35 -34.30
CA VAL A 453 20.51 25.99 -33.55
C VAL A 453 21.52 27.14 -33.55
N LEU A 454 21.73 27.77 -34.70
CA LEU A 454 22.70 28.86 -34.82
C LEU A 454 22.24 30.13 -34.13
N ASP A 455 20.95 30.44 -34.24
CA ASP A 455 20.34 31.54 -33.49
C ASP A 455 20.56 31.34 -31.99
N TYR A 456 20.37 30.12 -31.47
CA TYR A 456 20.65 29.81 -30.07
C TYR A 456 22.13 29.95 -29.72
N ILE A 457 23.04 29.33 -30.48
CA ILE A 457 24.49 29.39 -30.21
C ILE A 457 24.96 30.85 -30.25
N SER A 458 24.45 31.65 -31.18
CA SER A 458 24.82 33.08 -31.30
C SER A 458 24.50 33.91 -30.06
N GLY A 459 23.50 33.50 -29.28
CA GLY A 459 23.12 34.14 -28.02
C GLY A 459 23.95 33.72 -26.80
N LEU A 460 24.82 32.71 -26.92
CA LEU A 460 25.64 32.23 -25.80
C LEU A 460 26.89 33.10 -25.59
N PRO A 461 27.51 33.09 -24.39
CA PRO A 461 28.83 33.70 -24.19
C PRO A 461 29.89 33.11 -25.13
N ALA A 462 30.84 33.93 -25.59
CA ALA A 462 31.89 33.53 -26.53
C ALA A 462 32.63 32.24 -26.13
N THR A 463 32.89 32.06 -24.84
CA THR A 463 33.53 30.86 -24.28
C THR A 463 32.69 29.60 -24.47
N GLU A 464 31.37 29.70 -24.34
CA GLU A 464 30.43 28.59 -24.54
C GLU A 464 30.21 28.30 -26.03
N GLN A 465 30.17 29.34 -26.87
CA GLN A 465 30.14 29.20 -28.32
C GLN A 465 31.33 28.37 -28.82
N LEU A 466 32.53 28.70 -28.32
CA LEU A 466 33.78 28.00 -28.65
C LEU A 466 33.76 26.54 -28.16
N GLN A 467 33.27 26.28 -26.95
CA GLN A 467 33.14 24.92 -26.41
C GLN A 467 32.20 24.03 -27.25
N LEU A 468 31.05 24.58 -27.68
CA LEU A 468 30.09 23.89 -28.55
C LEU A 468 30.67 23.51 -29.90
N ILE A 469 31.47 24.40 -30.46
CA ILE A 469 32.13 24.19 -31.75
C ILE A 469 33.24 23.13 -31.61
N ASP A 470 33.94 23.08 -30.47
CA ASP A 470 35.07 22.19 -30.21
C ASP A 470 34.71 20.77 -29.72
N GLN A 471 33.67 20.61 -28.89
CA GLN A 471 33.40 19.35 -28.17
C GLN A 471 32.68 18.28 -29.00
N ILE A 472 32.21 18.58 -30.21
CA ILE A 472 31.67 17.58 -31.15
C ILE A 472 32.82 16.94 -31.94
N LYS A 473 33.69 16.22 -31.24
CA LYS A 473 34.81 15.45 -31.82
C LYS A 473 34.49 13.97 -32.05
N ASP A 474 33.45 13.43 -31.41
CA ASP A 474 33.11 12.00 -31.50
C ASP A 474 32.55 11.58 -32.87
N THR A 475 31.98 12.51 -33.62
CA THR A 475 31.81 12.36 -35.07
C THR A 475 32.94 13.14 -35.71
N LYS A 476 33.63 12.57 -36.70
CA LYS A 476 34.80 13.14 -37.41
C LYS A 476 34.55 14.49 -38.14
N THR A 477 33.60 15.31 -37.70
CA THR A 477 33.15 16.55 -38.33
C THR A 477 32.63 17.51 -37.25
N PRO A 478 33.31 18.63 -36.97
CA PRO A 478 32.84 19.64 -36.03
C PRO A 478 31.51 20.28 -36.45
N LEU A 479 30.71 20.79 -35.51
CA LEU A 479 29.36 21.34 -35.78
C LEU A 479 29.35 22.42 -36.88
N GLY A 480 30.36 23.29 -36.90
CA GLY A 480 30.52 24.33 -37.92
C GLY A 480 30.72 23.78 -39.34
N MET A 481 31.30 22.59 -39.47
CA MET A 481 31.39 21.85 -40.74
C MET A 481 30.12 21.06 -41.04
N TYR A 482 29.45 20.58 -40.00
CA TYR A 482 28.23 19.79 -40.11
C TYR A 482 27.07 20.57 -40.76
N PHE A 483 26.98 21.87 -40.51
CA PHE A 483 25.90 22.72 -41.02
C PHE A 483 26.14 23.34 -42.41
N ASN A 484 27.32 23.16 -43.00
CA ASN A 484 27.71 23.77 -44.28
C ASN A 484 27.34 25.27 -44.36
N LEU A 485 27.72 26.01 -43.33
CA LEU A 485 27.32 27.41 -43.21
C LEU A 485 28.15 28.27 -44.14
N LYS A 486 27.46 29.08 -44.95
CA LYS A 486 28.12 30.14 -45.71
C LYS A 486 28.82 31.08 -44.73
N THR A 487 30.01 31.53 -45.10
CA THR A 487 30.86 32.40 -44.27
C THR A 487 30.11 33.65 -43.81
N ASP A 488 29.25 34.16 -44.68
CA ASP A 488 28.37 35.31 -44.51
C ASP A 488 27.28 35.07 -43.43
N LEU A 489 26.78 33.84 -43.28
CA LEU A 489 25.87 33.44 -42.20
C LEU A 489 26.58 33.36 -40.84
N ILE A 490 27.84 32.92 -40.83
CA ILE A 490 28.68 32.89 -39.63
C ILE A 490 28.96 34.33 -39.17
N HIS A 491 29.38 35.20 -40.09
CA HIS A 491 29.60 36.62 -39.80
C HIS A 491 28.34 37.33 -39.29
N LYS A 492 27.17 37.00 -39.86
CA LYS A 492 25.89 37.59 -39.45
C LYS A 492 25.49 37.23 -38.02
N HIS A 493 25.72 35.99 -37.59
CA HIS A 493 25.30 35.52 -36.27
C HIS A 493 26.35 35.72 -35.18
N PHE A 494 27.64 35.60 -35.49
CA PHE A 494 28.71 35.63 -34.48
C PHE A 494 29.47 36.97 -34.42
N GLY A 495 29.10 37.94 -35.27
CA GLY A 495 29.67 39.28 -35.29
C GLY A 495 31.20 39.30 -35.49
N SER A 496 31.85 40.34 -34.97
CA SER A 496 33.30 40.55 -35.02
C SER A 496 34.08 39.75 -33.97
N ASN A 497 33.58 38.60 -33.53
CA ASN A 497 34.29 37.76 -32.56
C ASN A 497 35.51 37.10 -33.22
N ASN A 498 36.62 37.85 -33.26
CA ASN A 498 37.84 37.50 -33.97
C ASN A 498 38.46 36.18 -33.49
N GLU A 499 38.25 35.82 -32.23
CA GLU A 499 38.76 34.57 -31.65
C GLU A 499 37.99 33.35 -32.19
N LEU A 500 36.65 33.43 -32.23
CA LEU A 500 35.78 32.43 -32.85
C LEU A 500 36.04 32.28 -34.35
N LEU A 501 36.20 33.40 -35.06
CA LEU A 501 36.53 33.42 -36.49
C LEU A 501 37.90 32.80 -36.77
N THR A 502 38.89 33.07 -35.92
CA THR A 502 40.22 32.47 -36.03
C THR A 502 40.16 30.97 -35.82
N LYS A 503 39.42 30.51 -34.80
CA LYS A 503 39.27 29.09 -34.52
C LYS A 503 38.49 28.34 -35.60
N LEU A 504 37.41 28.92 -36.13
CA LEU A 504 36.67 28.35 -37.28
C LEU A 504 37.54 28.27 -38.54
N LYS A 505 38.37 29.29 -38.81
CA LYS A 505 39.36 29.25 -39.91
C LYS A 505 40.40 28.16 -39.70
N GLU A 506 40.88 27.99 -38.47
CA GLU A 506 41.85 26.95 -38.12
C GLU A 506 41.26 25.55 -38.24
N MET A 507 40.02 25.33 -37.78
CA MET A 507 39.31 24.06 -37.96
C MET A 507 39.09 23.74 -39.46
N LYS A 508 38.73 24.75 -40.26
CA LYS A 508 38.60 24.61 -41.73
C LYS A 508 39.92 24.24 -42.38
N ARG A 509 41.01 24.85 -41.95
CA ARG A 509 42.37 24.52 -42.39
C ARG A 509 42.77 23.10 -41.98
N VAL A 510 42.53 22.68 -40.73
CA VAL A 510 42.87 21.34 -40.23
C VAL A 510 42.11 20.24 -40.98
N ALA A 511 40.81 20.39 -41.23
CA ALA A 511 40.06 19.38 -41.99
C ALA A 511 40.52 19.27 -43.45
N THR A 512 40.95 20.40 -44.03
CA THR A 512 41.50 20.47 -45.40
C THR A 512 42.87 19.79 -45.47
N ILE A 513 43.71 19.95 -44.43
CA ILE A 513 45.04 19.31 -44.32
C ILE A 513 44.93 17.81 -44.02
N GLN A 514 43.95 17.39 -43.19
CA GLN A 514 43.81 16.00 -42.76
C GLN A 514 43.10 15.10 -43.78
N ASN A 515 42.72 15.60 -44.97
CA ASN A 515 41.98 14.84 -45.98
C ASN A 515 40.77 14.10 -45.40
N ILE A 516 40.11 14.68 -44.38
CA ILE A 516 38.89 14.10 -43.84
C ILE A 516 37.86 14.17 -44.97
N PRO A 517 37.36 13.03 -45.48
CA PRO A 517 36.43 13.06 -46.58
C PRO A 517 35.20 13.84 -46.14
N SER A 518 34.86 14.89 -46.88
CA SER A 518 33.46 15.34 -46.91
C SER A 518 32.62 14.09 -47.15
N PRO A 519 31.57 13.78 -46.36
CA PRO A 519 30.71 12.63 -46.62
C PRO A 519 29.94 12.75 -47.94
N PHE A 520 30.13 13.84 -48.69
CA PHE A 520 29.43 14.15 -49.91
C PHE A 520 30.43 14.60 -50.98
N GLY A 521 30.30 13.99 -52.16
CA GLY A 521 31.22 14.07 -53.29
C GLY A 521 31.62 15.48 -53.71
N THR A 522 32.79 15.52 -54.32
CA THR A 522 33.49 16.66 -54.90
C THR A 522 32.58 17.70 -55.55
N ASN A 523 32.64 18.94 -55.07
CA ASN A 523 32.43 20.10 -55.91
C ASN A 523 33.41 21.23 -55.58
N LYS A 524 34.00 21.74 -56.67
CA LYS A 524 35.06 22.72 -56.87
C LYS A 524 35.37 23.67 -55.71
N LEU A 525 36.64 23.63 -55.28
CA LEU A 525 37.33 24.75 -54.63
C LEU A 525 37.23 26.00 -55.50
N VAL A 526 36.66 27.07 -54.96
CA VAL A 526 36.78 28.42 -55.51
C VAL A 526 38.15 28.96 -55.10
N ASN A 527 38.89 29.46 -56.10
CA ASN A 527 40.25 29.98 -55.99
C ASN A 527 40.35 31.18 -55.05
N LEU A 528 41.47 31.28 -54.34
CA LEU A 528 41.75 32.25 -53.27
C LEU A 528 42.56 33.48 -53.74
N GLU A 529 42.44 33.88 -55.01
CA GLU A 529 43.26 34.98 -55.57
C GLU A 529 42.54 36.30 -55.87
N ASP A 530 41.23 36.44 -55.62
CA ASP A 530 40.50 37.69 -55.92
C ASP A 530 40.48 38.72 -54.79
N TRP A 531 41.60 38.92 -54.06
CA TRP A 531 41.69 39.98 -53.04
C TRP A 531 43.03 40.73 -53.10
N LYS A 532 43.20 41.57 -54.13
CA LYS A 532 44.13 42.72 -54.12
C LYS A 532 43.53 43.89 -54.91
N ASP A 533 43.73 45.09 -54.34
CA ASP A 533 43.49 46.43 -54.89
C ASP A 533 42.06 47.01 -54.95
N SER A 534 41.72 47.78 -53.90
CA SER A 534 41.44 49.21 -54.07
C SER A 534 41.79 50.00 -52.80
N SER A 535 42.93 50.70 -52.90
CA SER A 535 43.34 51.99 -52.30
C SER A 535 42.27 52.82 -51.57
N CYS A 536 42.52 53.71 -50.61
CA CYS A 536 43.68 54.31 -49.96
C CYS A 536 43.12 55.30 -48.92
N HIS A 537 43.74 55.45 -47.74
CA HIS A 537 44.29 56.74 -47.28
C HIS A 537 45.09 56.59 -45.99
N PHE A 538 46.36 56.97 -46.07
CA PHE A 538 47.31 57.23 -45.00
C PHE A 538 47.12 58.64 -44.42
N GLU A 539 47.42 58.82 -43.13
CA GLU A 539 48.27 59.91 -42.57
C GLU A 539 48.72 59.51 -41.13
N ARG A 540 50.01 59.12 -40.96
CA ARG A 540 51.16 59.83 -40.34
C ARG A 540 51.17 59.78 -38.80
N ILE A 541 52.27 59.44 -38.10
CA ILE A 541 53.73 59.55 -38.37
C ILE A 541 54.43 58.20 -38.30
#